data_AF-A0A2T3W615-F1
#
_entry.id   AF-A0A2T3W615-F1
#
_cell.length_a   1.000
_cell.length_b   1.000
_cell.length_c   1.000
_cell.angle_alpha   90.00
_cell.angle_beta   90.00
_cell.angle_gamma   90.00
#
_symmetry.space_group_name_H-M   'P 1'
#
loop_
_entity.id
_entity.type
_entity.pdbx_description
1 polymer ?
#
loop_
_entity_poly.entity_id
_entity_poly.type
_entity_poly.pdbx_seq_one_letter_code
_entity_poly.pdbx_strand_id
1 'polypeptide(L)'
;MTGRHTVPTGQVPTSATPSPQAQPEREAGARTTQPKQAASGQEDFRIWLPRVLMLTNIILLGLLAFQLTHRPKYEYMTVGPSDITFKAEMDNYGAAGWKTESCRRASDGSDYSPTMSYECIMSRPKLGW
;
A
#
# COMPACT_ATOMS: atom_id res chain seq x y z
N MET A 1 -43.94 -17.83 -42.73
CA MET A 1 -45.01 -16.94 -43.21
C MET A 1 -44.49 -15.51 -43.24
N THR A 2 -44.18 -15.00 -44.42
CA THR A 2 -43.89 -13.58 -44.76
C THR A 2 -43.96 -13.56 -46.30
N GLY A 3 -44.86 -12.88 -47.01
CA GLY A 3 -45.50 -11.59 -46.72
C GLY A 3 -44.58 -10.47 -47.23
N ARG A 4 -44.15 -10.44 -48.51
CA ARG A 4 -44.86 -10.26 -49.80
C ARG A 4 -45.22 -8.78 -50.11
N HIS A 5 -44.61 -8.25 -51.18
CA HIS A 5 -45.00 -7.05 -51.98
C HIS A 5 -44.78 -5.65 -51.33
N THR A 6 -44.62 -4.53 -52.07
CA THR A 6 -44.85 -4.20 -53.51
C THR A 6 -43.69 -3.43 -54.17
N VAL A 7 -43.78 -3.24 -55.50
CA VAL A 7 -42.80 -2.59 -56.42
C VAL A 7 -43.37 -1.21 -56.91
N PRO A 8 -42.98 -0.62 -58.06
CA PRO A 8 -42.07 0.52 -58.28
C PRO A 8 -42.76 1.89 -58.61
N THR A 9 -42.06 2.74 -59.39
CA THR A 9 -42.48 3.98 -60.13
C THR A 9 -42.09 5.27 -59.40
N GLY A 10 -41.50 6.32 -59.98
CA GLY A 10 -40.98 6.65 -61.32
C GLY A 10 -40.47 8.12 -61.32
N GLN A 11 -39.94 8.76 -62.36
CA GLN A 11 -39.66 8.37 -63.76
C GLN A 11 -38.27 8.97 -64.20
N VAL A 12 -38.17 9.65 -65.36
CA VAL A 12 -36.95 10.27 -65.97
C VAL A 12 -37.41 11.58 -66.70
N PRO A 13 -36.61 12.21 -67.58
CA PRO A 13 -35.70 13.35 -67.37
C PRO A 13 -36.29 14.74 -67.71
N THR A 14 -35.52 15.82 -67.46
CA THR A 14 -35.48 16.96 -68.40
C THR A 14 -34.07 17.53 -68.51
N SER A 15 -33.57 17.64 -69.75
CA SER A 15 -32.30 18.27 -70.11
C SER A 15 -32.50 19.74 -70.50
N ALA A 16 -31.65 20.64 -70.01
CA ALA A 16 -31.45 21.97 -70.60
C ALA A 16 -29.96 22.37 -70.50
N THR A 17 -29.40 22.83 -71.61
CA THR A 17 -27.99 23.23 -71.77
C THR A 17 -27.91 24.75 -72.07
N PRO A 18 -26.73 25.35 -72.31
CA PRO A 18 -26.03 26.26 -71.41
C PRO A 18 -26.13 27.75 -71.80
N SER A 19 -25.58 28.66 -70.99
CA SER A 19 -24.72 29.76 -71.49
C SER A 19 -23.94 30.50 -70.38
N PRO A 20 -22.84 31.22 -70.71
CA PRO A 20 -21.80 31.61 -69.77
C PRO A 20 -21.76 33.11 -69.41
N GLN A 21 -21.11 33.48 -68.30
CA GLN A 21 -20.27 34.69 -68.22
C GLN A 21 -19.44 34.83 -66.92
N ALA A 22 -18.34 35.59 -67.03
CA ALA A 22 -17.58 36.29 -65.98
C ALA A 22 -16.72 35.50 -64.94
N GLN A 23 -15.40 35.57 -65.14
CA GLN A 23 -14.36 35.66 -64.08
C GLN A 23 -14.47 37.04 -63.35
N PRO A 24 -13.74 37.35 -62.24
CA PRO A 24 -12.52 36.69 -61.73
C PRO A 24 -12.38 36.57 -60.18
N GLU A 25 -11.17 36.12 -59.80
CA GLU A 25 -10.39 36.54 -58.63
C GLU A 25 -10.28 35.61 -57.41
N ARG A 26 -9.07 35.68 -56.85
CA ARG A 26 -8.37 34.86 -55.86
C ARG A 26 -9.19 34.47 -54.62
N GLU A 27 -8.92 33.27 -54.12
CA GLU A 27 -8.65 33.11 -52.69
C GLU A 27 -7.61 32.03 -52.41
N ALA A 28 -6.83 32.22 -51.35
CA ALA A 28 -5.63 31.43 -51.06
C ALA A 28 -5.75 30.68 -49.73
N GLY A 29 -5.18 29.48 -49.68
CA GLY A 29 -4.69 28.89 -48.44
C GLY A 29 -5.70 28.13 -47.59
N ALA A 30 -5.62 26.80 -47.65
CA ALA A 30 -6.07 25.91 -46.56
C ALA A 30 -5.06 24.78 -46.36
N ARG A 31 -3.79 25.13 -46.06
CA ARG A 31 -2.80 24.16 -45.58
C ARG A 31 -3.10 23.89 -44.11
N THR A 32 -4.02 22.96 -43.84
CA THR A 32 -4.45 22.57 -42.50
C THR A 32 -3.24 22.13 -41.67
N THR A 33 -2.81 22.98 -40.74
CA THR A 33 -1.73 22.67 -39.80
C THR A 33 -2.21 21.63 -38.81
N GLN A 34 -1.58 20.44 -38.82
CA GLN A 34 -1.74 19.49 -37.72
C GLN A 34 -1.39 20.16 -36.38
N PRO A 35 -2.22 20.02 -35.33
CA PRO A 35 -1.84 20.46 -34.00
C PRO A 35 -0.71 19.57 -33.48
N LYS A 36 0.50 20.12 -33.38
CA LYS A 36 1.68 19.48 -32.79
C LYS A 36 1.56 19.46 -31.26
N GLN A 37 0.61 18.68 -30.73
CA GLN A 37 0.36 18.49 -29.30
C GLN A 37 0.53 17.03 -28.90
N ALA A 38 1.72 16.66 -28.40
CA ALA A 38 1.96 15.37 -27.71
C ALA A 38 3.28 15.27 -26.91
N ALA A 39 4.04 16.35 -26.70
CA ALA A 39 5.43 16.27 -26.22
C ALA A 39 5.72 16.85 -24.82
N SER A 40 4.81 17.62 -24.21
CA SER A 40 5.10 18.33 -22.94
C SER A 40 5.24 17.39 -21.74
N GLY A 41 4.29 16.47 -21.54
CA GLY A 41 4.25 15.65 -20.33
C GLY A 41 5.43 14.68 -20.14
N GLN A 42 6.21 14.39 -21.19
CA GLN A 42 7.36 13.48 -21.11
C GLN A 42 8.58 14.13 -20.46
N GLU A 43 8.78 15.44 -20.65
CA GLU A 43 9.89 16.18 -20.03
C GLU A 43 9.57 16.54 -18.57
N ASP A 44 8.32 16.89 -18.26
CA ASP A 44 7.85 17.08 -16.88
C ASP A 44 8.05 15.81 -16.04
N PHE A 45 7.68 14.64 -16.59
CA PHE A 45 7.86 13.36 -15.91
C PHE A 45 9.35 13.02 -15.66
N ARG A 46 10.23 13.32 -16.63
CA ARG A 46 11.69 13.12 -16.50
C ARG A 46 12.33 13.96 -15.39
N ILE A 47 11.81 15.15 -15.13
CA ILE A 47 12.28 16.05 -14.06
C ILE A 47 11.66 15.66 -12.71
N TRP A 48 10.41 15.21 -12.70
CA TRP A 48 9.67 14.85 -11.48
C TRP A 48 10.11 13.50 -10.90
N LEU A 49 10.25 12.46 -11.73
CA LEU A 49 10.61 11.11 -11.30
C LEU A 49 11.86 11.03 -10.39
N PRO A 50 13.03 11.62 -10.73
CA PRO A 50 14.21 11.55 -9.86
C PRO A 50 14.01 12.28 -8.52
N ARG A 51 13.19 13.34 -8.49
CA ARG A 51 12.85 14.05 -7.23
C ARG A 51 12.00 13.18 -6.32
N VAL A 52 11.02 12.46 -6.87
CA VAL A 52 10.20 11.51 -6.12
C VAL A 52 11.04 10.34 -5.62
N LEU A 53 11.91 9.76 -6.46
CA LEU A 53 12.81 8.69 -6.06
C LEU A 53 13.80 9.14 -4.97
N MET A 54 14.30 10.37 -5.02
CA MET A 54 15.14 10.93 -3.96
C MET A 54 14.34 11.10 -2.65
N LEU A 55 13.15 11.69 -2.70
CA LEU A 55 12.29 11.87 -1.52
C LEU A 55 11.89 10.54 -0.88
N THR A 56 11.51 9.53 -1.66
CA THR A 56 11.16 8.21 -1.13
C THR A 56 12.38 7.52 -0.50
N ASN A 57 13.56 7.60 -1.11
CA ASN A 57 14.79 7.08 -0.50
C ASN A 57 15.13 7.79 0.83
N ILE A 58 14.98 9.12 0.91
CA ILE A 58 15.20 9.86 2.17
C ILE A 58 14.22 9.42 3.25
N ILE A 59 12.94 9.24 2.93
CA ILE A 59 11.91 8.76 3.86
C ILE A 59 12.24 7.33 4.34
N LEU A 60 12.61 6.43 3.43
CA LEU A 60 12.99 5.05 3.76
C LEU A 60 14.24 4.99 4.64
N LEU A 61 15.26 5.80 4.36
CA LEU A 61 16.46 5.92 5.19
C LEU A 61 16.14 6.48 6.58
N GLY A 62 15.25 7.48 6.67
CA GLY A 62 14.78 8.04 7.95
C GLY A 62 14.03 7.01 8.78
N LEU A 63 13.11 6.23 8.17
CA LEU A 63 12.40 5.15 8.83
C LEU A 63 13.35 4.02 9.28
N LEU A 64 14.34 3.65 8.45
CA LEU A 64 15.35 2.66 8.81
C LEU A 64 16.21 3.13 9.99
N ALA A 65 16.67 4.38 9.96
CA ALA A 65 17.42 4.97 11.07
C ALA A 65 16.60 4.99 12.37
N PHE A 66 15.31 5.37 12.30
CA PHE A 66 14.39 5.32 13.43
C PHE A 66 14.24 3.91 14.02
N GLN A 67 14.07 2.88 13.18
CA GLN A 67 13.99 1.48 13.62
C GLN A 67 15.29 0.94 14.23
N LEU A 68 16.44 1.52 13.88
CA LEU A 68 17.73 1.17 14.44
C LEU A 68 17.98 1.86 15.80
N THR A 69 17.53 3.10 15.98
CA THR A 69 17.72 3.86 17.23
C THR A 69 16.63 3.61 18.28
N HIS A 70 15.36 3.50 17.87
CA HIS A 70 14.22 3.28 18.76
C HIS A 70 13.89 1.81 19.00
N ARG A 71 14.91 0.98 19.27
CA ARG A 71 14.65 -0.37 19.78
C ARG A 71 14.20 -0.32 21.24
N PRO A 72 13.06 -0.94 21.60
CA PRO A 72 12.64 -1.02 23.00
C PRO A 72 13.70 -1.79 23.79
N LYS A 73 14.26 -1.14 24.81
CA LYS A 73 15.13 -1.78 25.81
C LYS A 73 14.25 -2.63 26.71
N TYR A 74 14.66 -3.86 27.00
CA TYR A 74 13.98 -4.74 27.95
C TYR A 74 14.84 -4.93 29.19
N GLU A 75 14.20 -5.01 30.35
CA GLU A 75 14.79 -5.58 31.56
C GLU A 75 14.23 -6.99 31.77
N TYR A 76 15.05 -7.85 32.38
CA TYR A 76 14.76 -9.27 32.57
C TYR A 76 14.95 -9.64 34.04
N MET A 77 14.16 -10.59 34.53
CA MET A 77 14.35 -11.21 35.83
C MET A 77 13.95 -12.69 35.78
N THR A 78 14.49 -13.48 36.71
CA THR A 78 14.04 -14.85 36.97
C THR A 78 13.30 -14.88 38.31
N VAL A 79 12.12 -15.49 38.33
CA VAL A 79 11.31 -15.65 39.54
C VAL A 79 11.01 -17.13 39.80
N GLY A 80 10.90 -17.48 41.07
CA GLY A 80 10.79 -18.87 41.54
C GLY A 80 9.50 -19.19 42.32
N PRO A 81 8.29 -18.90 41.81
CA PRO A 81 7.05 -19.06 42.59
C PRO A 81 6.77 -20.54 42.92
N SER A 82 6.23 -20.78 44.11
CA SER A 82 5.77 -22.13 44.51
C SER A 82 4.50 -22.51 43.76
N ASP A 83 4.22 -23.79 43.60
CA ASP A 83 2.99 -24.26 42.90
C ASP A 83 1.70 -23.78 43.57
N ILE A 84 1.72 -23.63 44.90
CA ILE A 84 0.58 -23.16 45.71
C ILE A 84 0.34 -21.66 45.52
N THR A 85 1.42 -20.86 45.45
CA THR A 85 1.35 -19.40 45.33
C THR A 85 1.41 -18.90 43.88
N PHE A 86 1.67 -19.78 42.92
CA PHE A 86 1.96 -19.47 41.52
C PHE A 86 1.02 -18.43 40.93
N LYS A 87 -0.29 -18.65 41.01
CA LYS A 87 -1.26 -17.72 40.43
C LYS A 87 -1.17 -16.32 41.05
N ALA A 88 -1.09 -16.23 42.37
CA ALA A 88 -1.06 -14.94 43.06
C ALA A 88 0.24 -14.16 42.76
N GLU A 89 1.39 -14.83 42.75
CA GLU A 89 2.67 -14.20 42.41
C GLU A 89 2.72 -13.77 40.94
N MET A 90 2.29 -14.62 40.01
CA MET A 90 2.29 -14.30 38.58
C MET A 90 1.26 -13.21 38.21
N ASP A 91 0.09 -13.18 38.86
CA ASP A 91 -0.88 -12.08 38.70
C ASP A 91 -0.27 -10.75 39.20
N ASN A 92 0.45 -10.75 40.33
CA ASN A 92 1.16 -9.57 40.84
C ASN A 92 2.28 -9.09 39.89
N TYR A 93 3.08 -10.00 39.35
CA TYR A 93 4.10 -9.67 38.35
C TYR A 93 3.48 -9.10 37.07
N GLY A 94 2.38 -9.69 36.59
CA GLY A 94 1.61 -9.17 35.45
C GLY A 94 1.07 -7.76 35.69
N ALA A 95 0.52 -7.49 36.88
CA ALA A 95 0.07 -6.15 37.27
C ALA A 95 1.22 -5.13 37.35
N ALA A 96 2.43 -5.57 37.70
CA ALA A 96 3.66 -4.76 37.67
C ALA A 96 4.30 -4.64 36.26
N GLY A 97 3.58 -5.05 35.21
CA GLY A 97 3.98 -4.92 33.80
C GLY A 97 4.96 -5.99 33.31
N TRP A 98 5.20 -7.04 34.08
CA TRP A 98 6.07 -8.15 33.66
C TRP A 98 5.32 -9.16 32.81
N LYS A 99 5.97 -9.56 31.72
CA LYS A 99 5.52 -10.62 30.81
C LYS A 99 6.39 -11.85 31.01
N THR A 100 5.77 -13.02 31.11
CA THR A 100 6.46 -14.31 31.06
C THR A 100 6.99 -14.57 29.65
N GLU A 101 8.27 -14.93 29.53
CA GLU A 101 8.88 -15.43 28.29
C GLU A 101 8.94 -16.96 28.27
N SER A 102 9.34 -17.56 29.40
CA SER A 102 9.31 -19.01 29.59
C SER A 102 9.11 -19.36 31.06
N CYS A 103 8.39 -20.43 31.35
CA CYS A 103 8.35 -21.06 32.68
C CYS A 103 8.61 -22.56 32.54
N ARG A 104 9.35 -23.13 33.49
CA ARG A 104 9.44 -24.58 33.70
C ARG A 104 9.02 -24.92 35.12
N ARG A 105 8.38 -26.08 35.32
CA ARG A 105 8.04 -26.62 36.63
C ARG A 105 9.08 -27.69 37.01
N ALA A 106 9.50 -27.72 38.27
CA ALA A 106 10.38 -28.74 38.82
C ALA A 106 9.82 -29.26 40.15
N SER A 107 10.15 -30.50 40.49
CA SER A 107 9.96 -31.04 41.83
C SER A 107 11.29 -30.95 42.61
N ASP A 108 11.17 -30.90 43.93
CA ASP A 108 12.31 -31.11 44.87
C ASP A 108 12.91 -32.52 44.81
N GLY A 109 12.25 -33.47 44.15
CA GLY A 109 12.69 -34.86 44.02
C GLY A 109 12.27 -35.77 45.17
N SER A 110 11.35 -35.33 46.04
CA SER A 110 10.82 -36.15 47.14
C SER A 110 9.77 -37.16 46.65
N ASP A 111 10.05 -38.46 46.79
CA ASP A 111 9.13 -39.55 46.40
C ASP A 111 7.84 -39.59 47.24
N TYR A 112 7.86 -39.08 48.47
CA TYR A 112 6.78 -39.25 49.44
C TYR A 112 5.81 -38.05 49.51
N SER A 113 6.30 -36.86 49.17
CA SER A 113 5.52 -35.62 49.10
C SER A 113 6.32 -34.59 48.30
N PRO A 114 6.29 -34.64 46.96
CA PRO A 114 7.10 -33.75 46.12
C PRO A 114 6.61 -32.31 46.19
N THR A 115 7.46 -31.40 46.65
CA THR A 115 7.19 -29.96 46.54
C THR A 115 7.42 -29.53 45.10
N MET A 116 6.41 -28.90 44.50
CA MET A 116 6.49 -28.38 43.14
C MET A 116 6.79 -26.87 43.19
N SER A 117 7.72 -26.43 42.35
CA SER A 117 8.05 -25.01 42.14
C SER A 117 8.21 -24.72 40.65
N TYR A 118 8.17 -23.45 40.30
CA TYR A 118 8.45 -22.98 38.95
C TYR A 118 9.74 -22.18 38.91
N GLU A 119 10.38 -22.15 37.76
CA GLU A 119 11.36 -21.15 37.38
C GLU A 119 10.85 -20.44 36.13
N CYS A 120 10.59 -19.15 36.25
CA CYS A 120 10.03 -18.31 35.18
C CYS A 120 10.99 -17.18 34.82
N ILE A 121 11.34 -17.09 33.54
CA ILE A 121 12.04 -15.95 32.96
C ILE A 121 10.99 -14.94 32.53
N MET A 122 11.11 -13.72 33.03
CA MET A 122 10.20 -12.61 32.75
C MET A 122 10.95 -11.45 32.08
N SER A 123 10.26 -10.73 31.20
CA SER A 123 10.71 -9.48 30.60
C SER A 123 9.72 -8.36 30.87
N ARG A 124 10.18 -7.10 30.85
CA ARG A 124 9.30 -5.95 30.63
C ARG A 124 10.01 -4.84 29.84
N PRO A 125 9.28 -3.98 29.11
CA PRO A 125 9.85 -2.81 28.46
C PRO A 125 10.41 -1.85 29.51
N LYS A 126 11.71 -1.58 29.46
CA LYS A 126 12.36 -0.59 30.31
C LYS A 126 12.16 0.79 29.68
N LEU A 127 11.23 1.56 30.24
CA LEU A 127 11.03 2.97 29.90
C LEU A 127 12.25 3.79 30.34
N GLY A 128 13.22 3.91 29.44
CA GLY A 128 14.46 4.66 29.68
C GLY A 128 15.11 5.07 28.36
N TRP A 129 15.06 6.37 28.10
CA TRP A 129 15.82 7.04 27.03
C TRP A 129 17.33 6.82 27.25
#